data_AF-A0A917GRF9-F1
#
_entry.id   AF-A0A917GRF9-F1
#
_cell.length_a   1.000
_cell.length_b   1.000
_cell.length_c   1.000
_cell.angle_alpha   90.00
_cell.angle_beta   90.00
_cell.angle_gamma   90.00
#
_symmetry.space_group_name_H-M   'P 1'
#
loop_
_entity.id
_entity.type
_entity.pdbx_description
1 polymer ?
#
loop_
_entity_poly.entity_id
_entity_poly.type
_entity_poly.pdbx_seq_one_letter_code
_entity_poly.pdbx_strand_id
1 'polypeptide(L)'
;MKYRAFPLLFTALLILLLVYSVGRFLNRQSITDTHDEILAIIRSSMEAKSAAPIINAADEELFATVDAETYYNLFMALEGAGELQSLNDISYEVSSSHWWPWLADYQVQYQLSAQYSRGSADAVVTVLWHDGQWGFSHVELAIHTAIAKSITVVATAQPT
;
A
#
# COMPACT_ATOMS: atom_id res chain seq x y z
N MET A 1 -43.53 -3.45 -33.60
CA MET A 1 -42.15 -3.88 -33.27
C MET A 1 -41.58 -3.09 -32.07
N LYS A 2 -42.22 -3.10 -30.89
CA LYS A 2 -41.74 -2.36 -29.70
C LYS A 2 -41.32 -3.26 -28.51
N TYR A 3 -41.63 -4.56 -28.55
CA TYR A 3 -41.42 -5.49 -27.43
C TYR A 3 -40.11 -6.30 -27.48
N ARG A 4 -39.31 -6.18 -28.55
CA ARG A 4 -38.00 -6.87 -28.65
C ARG A 4 -36.84 -6.08 -28.03
N ALA A 5 -37.01 -4.78 -27.80
CA ALA A 5 -35.97 -3.94 -27.18
C ALA A 5 -35.83 -4.21 -25.68
N PHE A 6 -36.93 -4.49 -24.98
CA PHE A 6 -36.91 -4.76 -23.53
C PHE A 6 -36.05 -5.98 -23.14
N PRO A 7 -36.21 -7.19 -23.72
CA PRO A 7 -35.37 -8.32 -23.35
C PRO A 7 -33.89 -8.10 -23.70
N LEU A 8 -33.59 -7.37 -24.79
CA LEU A 8 -32.22 -7.03 -25.16
C LEU A 8 -31.58 -6.05 -24.17
N LEU A 9 -32.30 -4.99 -23.78
CA LEU A 9 -31.84 -4.02 -22.77
C LEU A 9 -31.68 -4.67 -21.40
N PHE A 10 -32.63 -5.53 -21.02
CA PHE A 10 -32.56 -6.27 -19.77
C PHE A 10 -31.36 -7.24 -19.74
N THR A 11 -31.12 -7.95 -20.83
CA THR A 11 -29.94 -8.83 -20.96
C THR A 11 -28.64 -8.03 -20.92
N ALA A 12 -28.58 -6.89 -21.63
CA ALA A 12 -27.40 -6.00 -21.59
C ALA A 12 -27.14 -5.47 -20.16
N LEU A 13 -28.20 -5.11 -19.43
CA LEU A 13 -28.09 -4.69 -18.03
C LEU A 13 -27.56 -5.82 -17.13
N LEU A 14 -28.07 -7.04 -17.29
CA LEU A 14 -27.59 -8.20 -16.53
C LEU A 14 -26.11 -8.49 -16.82
N ILE A 15 -25.69 -8.38 -18.07
CA ILE A 15 -24.27 -8.53 -18.46
C ILE A 15 -23.43 -7.44 -17.79
N LEU A 16 -23.88 -6.17 -17.83
CA LEU A 16 -23.20 -5.06 -17.16
C LEU A 16 -23.04 -5.30 -15.65
N LEU A 17 -24.10 -5.76 -14.98
CA LEU A 17 -24.07 -6.07 -13.55
C LEU A 17 -23.15 -7.25 -13.23
N LEU A 18 -23.12 -8.28 -14.09
CA LEU A 18 -22.21 -9.41 -13.94
C LEU A 18 -20.76 -8.98 -14.09
N VAL A 19 -20.43 -8.23 -15.15
CA VAL A 19 -19.07 -7.71 -15.41
C VAL A 19 -18.61 -6.81 -14.27
N TYR A 20 -19.50 -5.94 -13.77
CA TYR A 20 -19.21 -5.11 -12.60
C TYR A 20 -18.91 -5.97 -11.36
N SER A 21 -19.75 -6.96 -11.07
CA SER A 21 -19.63 -7.81 -9.87
C SER A 21 -18.37 -8.68 -9.91
N VAL A 22 -18.05 -9.26 -11.08
CA VAL A 22 -16.82 -10.03 -11.29
C VAL A 22 -15.59 -9.15 -11.11
N GLY A 23 -15.58 -7.95 -11.68
CA GLY A 23 -14.46 -7.01 -11.51
C GLY A 23 -14.24 -6.64 -10.03
N ARG A 24 -15.32 -6.32 -9.30
CA ARG A 24 -15.25 -6.06 -7.85
C ARG A 24 -14.69 -7.24 -7.07
N PHE A 25 -15.11 -8.46 -7.41
CA PHE A 25 -14.66 -9.67 -6.74
C PHE A 25 -13.16 -9.92 -6.96
N LEU A 26 -12.72 -9.90 -8.22
CA LEU A 26 -11.31 -10.14 -8.58
C LEU A 26 -10.38 -9.11 -7.96
N ASN A 27 -10.75 -7.83 -7.96
CA ASN A 27 -9.92 -6.78 -7.38
C ASN A 27 -9.81 -6.92 -5.85
N ARG A 28 -10.91 -7.26 -5.18
CA ARG A 28 -10.88 -7.50 -3.73
C ARG A 28 -10.03 -8.73 -3.38
N GLN A 29 -10.13 -9.78 -4.19
CA GLN A 29 -9.32 -10.97 -4.03
C GLN A 29 -7.83 -10.65 -4.21
N SER A 30 -7.47 -9.90 -5.25
CA SER A 30 -6.08 -9.46 -5.46
C SER A 30 -5.51 -8.70 -4.26
N ILE A 31 -6.26 -7.75 -3.69
CA ILE A 31 -5.83 -7.02 -2.48
C ILE A 31 -5.61 -7.97 -1.31
N THR A 32 -6.51 -8.94 -1.13
CA THR A 32 -6.42 -9.90 -0.01
C THR A 32 -5.23 -10.83 -0.19
N ASP A 33 -5.00 -11.30 -1.41
CA ASP A 33 -3.93 -12.23 -1.75
C ASP A 33 -2.54 -11.59 -1.59
N THR A 34 -2.42 -10.28 -1.84
CA THR A 34 -1.14 -9.55 -1.69
C THR A 34 -0.96 -8.86 -0.34
N HIS A 35 -1.98 -8.83 0.51
CA HIS A 35 -1.93 -8.20 1.83
C HIS A 35 -0.80 -8.78 2.70
N ASP A 36 -0.75 -10.11 2.83
CA ASP A 36 0.26 -10.79 3.65
C ASP A 36 1.68 -10.59 3.10
N GLU A 37 1.82 -10.53 1.77
CA GLU A 37 3.09 -10.26 1.10
C GLU A 37 3.58 -8.83 1.37
N ILE A 38 2.71 -7.84 1.23
CA ILE A 38 3.02 -6.44 1.51
C ILE A 38 3.45 -6.26 2.97
N LEU A 39 2.69 -6.86 3.91
CA LEU A 39 3.03 -6.81 5.34
C LEU A 39 4.37 -7.51 5.62
N ALA A 40 4.68 -8.61 4.94
CA ALA A 40 5.96 -9.30 5.08
C ALA A 40 7.14 -8.45 4.59
N ILE A 41 6.98 -7.72 3.49
CA ILE A 41 8.00 -6.80 2.97
C ILE A 41 8.23 -5.66 3.96
N ILE A 42 7.17 -5.03 4.47
CA ILE A 42 7.29 -3.94 5.44
C ILE A 42 7.96 -4.44 6.72
N ARG A 43 7.56 -5.61 7.23
CA ARG A 43 8.20 -6.24 8.39
C ARG A 43 9.69 -6.47 8.15
N SER A 44 10.05 -7.07 7.01
CA SER A 44 11.45 -7.31 6.65
C SER A 44 12.26 -6.01 6.63
N SER A 45 11.69 -4.94 6.07
CA SER A 45 12.32 -3.62 6.07
C SER A 45 12.51 -3.04 7.48
N MET A 46 11.52 -3.17 8.36
CA MET A 46 11.59 -2.67 9.74
C MET A 46 12.52 -3.48 10.65
N GLU A 47 12.61 -4.80 10.43
CA GLU A 47 13.54 -5.71 11.13
C GLU A 47 14.98 -5.50 10.68
N ALA A 48 15.20 -5.47 9.36
CA ALA A 48 16.51 -5.23 8.78
C ALA A 48 16.97 -3.77 8.89
N LYS A 49 16.07 -2.87 9.32
CA LYS A 49 16.28 -1.41 9.39
C LYS A 49 16.82 -0.89 8.06
N SER A 50 16.23 -1.37 6.98
CA SER A 50 16.66 -1.13 5.62
C SER A 50 15.47 -0.94 4.69
N ALA A 51 15.57 0.06 3.80
CA ALA A 51 14.60 0.26 2.73
C ALA A 51 14.69 -0.80 1.63
N ALA A 52 15.76 -1.62 1.58
CA ALA A 52 16.03 -2.51 0.44
C ALA A 52 14.87 -3.48 0.10
N PRO A 53 14.19 -4.14 1.06
CA PRO A 53 13.02 -4.96 0.75
C PRO A 53 11.89 -4.19 0.04
N ILE A 54 11.54 -2.99 0.54
CA ILE A 54 10.57 -2.11 -0.10
C ILE A 54 11.08 -1.65 -1.46
N ILE A 55 12.37 -1.33 -1.60
CA ILE A 55 12.97 -0.90 -2.86
C ILE A 55 12.86 -1.96 -3.95
N ASN A 56 13.15 -3.20 -3.60
CA ASN A 56 13.07 -4.32 -4.54
C ASN A 56 11.64 -4.68 -4.96
N ALA A 57 10.64 -4.26 -4.17
CA ALA A 57 9.22 -4.53 -4.41
C ALA A 57 8.44 -3.29 -4.86
N ALA A 58 9.11 -2.16 -5.03
CA ALA A 58 8.50 -0.91 -5.43
C ALA A 58 8.47 -0.80 -6.96
N ASP A 59 7.48 -0.05 -7.45
CA ASP A 59 7.41 0.29 -8.86
C ASP A 59 8.59 1.22 -9.23
N GLU A 60 9.06 1.17 -10.48
CA GLU A 60 10.13 2.05 -10.98
C GLU A 60 9.76 3.54 -10.75
N GLU A 61 8.47 3.88 -10.76
CA GLU A 61 7.95 5.22 -10.48
C GLU A 61 8.23 5.72 -9.05
N LEU A 62 8.34 4.83 -8.05
CA LEU A 62 8.64 5.22 -6.67
C LEU A 62 10.00 5.93 -6.57
N PHE A 63 10.97 5.51 -7.39
CA PHE A 63 12.35 6.02 -7.36
C PHE A 63 12.64 7.09 -8.39
N ALA A 64 11.69 7.38 -9.29
CA ALA A 64 11.85 8.48 -10.22
C ALA A 64 11.87 9.85 -9.51
N THR A 65 11.31 9.94 -8.29
CA THR A 65 11.02 11.21 -7.62
C THR A 65 11.55 11.35 -6.20
N VAL A 66 11.79 10.25 -5.47
CA VAL A 66 12.37 10.29 -4.12
C VAL A 66 13.82 9.81 -4.16
N ASP A 67 14.74 10.62 -3.63
CA ASP A 67 16.15 10.24 -3.49
C ASP A 67 16.30 9.00 -2.61
N ALA A 68 17.02 7.99 -3.09
CA ALA A 68 17.29 6.74 -2.38
C ALA A 68 17.93 7.00 -0.99
N GLU A 69 18.66 8.11 -0.85
CA GLU A 69 19.23 8.56 0.42
C GLU A 69 18.14 8.85 1.48
N THR A 70 16.99 9.37 1.07
CA THR A 70 15.85 9.66 1.99
C THR A 70 15.27 8.37 2.55
N TYR A 71 15.07 7.35 1.72
CA TYR A 71 14.61 6.04 2.15
C TYR A 71 15.63 5.32 3.03
N TYR A 72 16.92 5.43 2.70
CA TYR A 72 17.98 4.87 3.52
C TYR A 72 18.00 5.51 4.92
N ASN A 73 17.91 6.84 4.99
CA ASN A 73 17.89 7.57 6.27
C ASN A 73 16.64 7.26 7.12
N LEU A 74 15.50 7.02 6.46
CA LEU A 74 14.22 6.71 7.10
C LEU A 74 14.29 5.42 7.93
N PHE A 75 14.86 4.35 7.38
CA PHE A 75 15.01 3.08 8.12
C PHE A 75 16.23 3.04 9.03
N MET A 76 17.33 3.72 8.67
CA MET A 76 18.52 3.83 9.54
C MET A 76 18.19 4.50 10.88
N ALA A 77 17.21 5.40 10.92
CA ALA A 77 16.77 6.04 12.16
C ALA A 77 16.18 5.03 13.18
N LEU A 78 15.72 3.85 12.73
CA LEU A 78 15.21 2.78 13.59
C LEU A 78 16.32 2.09 14.41
N GLU A 79 17.60 2.20 14.03
CA GLU A 79 18.72 1.67 14.83
C GLU A 79 18.74 2.24 16.25
N GLY A 80 18.33 3.51 16.39
CA GLY A 80 18.19 4.17 17.70
C GLY A 80 17.08 3.57 18.57
N ALA A 81 16.04 2.99 17.95
CA ALA A 81 14.94 2.33 18.64
C ALA A 81 15.29 0.92 19.12
N GLY A 82 16.33 0.29 18.54
CA GLY A 82 16.82 -1.03 18.94
C GLY A 82 16.21 -2.17 18.12
N GLU A 83 15.94 -3.31 18.76
CA GLU A 83 15.46 -4.52 18.09
C GLU A 83 13.93 -4.53 18.04
N LEU A 84 13.36 -4.93 16.90
CA LEU A 84 11.92 -5.05 16.72
C LEU A 84 11.39 -6.19 17.62
N GLN A 85 10.39 -5.87 18.43
CA GLN A 85 9.73 -6.83 19.32
C GLN A 85 8.37 -7.27 18.78
N SER A 86 7.62 -6.34 18.17
CA SER A 86 6.34 -6.64 17.54
C SER A 86 6.02 -5.64 16.45
N LEU A 87 5.39 -6.10 15.37
CA LEU A 87 4.75 -5.26 14.36
C LEU A 87 3.26 -5.56 14.36
N ASN A 88 2.46 -4.56 14.69
CA ASN A 88 1.02 -4.64 14.70
C ASN A 88 0.46 -3.91 13.49
N ASP A 89 -0.40 -4.59 12.73
CA ASP A 89 -1.28 -3.93 11.77
C ASP A 89 -2.43 -3.28 12.54
N ILE A 90 -2.59 -1.97 12.39
CA ILE A 90 -3.68 -1.22 13.03
C ILE A 90 -4.90 -1.27 12.11
N SER A 91 -4.70 -0.94 10.84
CA SER A 91 -5.75 -0.87 9.84
C SER A 91 -5.15 -0.69 8.45
N TYR A 92 -5.94 -1.06 7.44
CA TYR A 92 -5.70 -0.63 6.07
C TYR A 92 -6.97 -0.02 5.47
N GLU A 93 -6.80 0.97 4.60
CA GLU A 93 -7.87 1.59 3.83
C GLU A 93 -7.63 1.34 2.34
N VAL A 94 -8.70 0.96 1.62
CA VAL A 94 -8.68 0.77 0.17
C VAL A 94 -9.45 1.90 -0.48
N SER A 95 -8.80 2.63 -1.37
CA SER A 95 -9.43 3.62 -2.22
C SER A 95 -9.28 3.27 -3.70
N SER A 96 -10.19 3.79 -4.53
CA SER A 96 -10.22 3.53 -5.96
C SER A 96 -10.43 4.84 -6.72
N SER A 97 -9.68 5.08 -7.79
CA SER A 97 -9.82 6.29 -8.61
C SER A 97 -11.15 6.36 -9.37
N HIS A 98 -11.78 5.20 -9.62
CA HIS A 98 -13.00 5.10 -10.40
C HIS A 98 -14.00 4.10 -9.81
N TRP A 99 -15.30 4.34 -10.01
CA TRP A 99 -16.37 3.45 -9.53
C TRP A 99 -16.49 2.17 -10.36
N TRP A 100 -16.08 2.22 -11.63
CA TRP A 100 -16.03 1.07 -12.53
C TRP A 100 -14.75 0.26 -12.29
N PRO A 101 -14.83 -1.02 -11.86
CA PRO A 101 -13.67 -1.75 -11.32
C PRO A 101 -12.54 -1.98 -12.32
N TRP A 102 -12.88 -2.03 -13.61
CA TRP A 102 -11.94 -2.30 -14.70
C TRP A 102 -11.20 -1.06 -15.21
N LEU A 103 -11.59 0.13 -14.73
CA LEU A 103 -10.97 1.42 -15.05
C LEU A 103 -10.42 2.10 -13.79
N ALA A 104 -10.40 1.38 -12.67
CA ALA A 104 -10.02 1.92 -11.39
C ALA A 104 -8.56 1.54 -11.10
N ASP A 105 -7.76 2.54 -10.81
CA ASP A 105 -6.51 2.37 -10.07
C ASP A 105 -6.88 2.18 -8.61
N TYR A 106 -6.18 1.27 -7.94
CA TYR A 106 -6.40 0.99 -6.53
C TYR A 106 -5.22 1.46 -5.72
N GLN A 107 -5.54 2.02 -4.57
CA GLN A 107 -4.57 2.43 -3.57
C GLN A 107 -4.93 1.75 -2.26
N VAL A 108 -3.95 1.13 -1.62
CA VAL A 108 -4.09 0.59 -0.26
C VAL A 108 -3.14 1.33 0.65
N GLN A 109 -3.69 1.94 1.70
CA GLN A 109 -2.91 2.62 2.72
C GLN A 109 -2.95 1.80 4.01
N TYR A 110 -1.78 1.40 4.47
CA TYR A 110 -1.54 0.66 5.70
C TYR A 110 -1.13 1.61 6.82
N GLN A 111 -1.70 1.40 8.00
CA GLN A 111 -1.28 2.03 9.24
C GLN A 111 -0.75 0.95 10.17
N LEU A 112 0.53 1.04 10.53
CA LEU A 112 1.23 0.04 11.32
C LEU A 112 1.85 0.68 12.55
N SER A 113 1.96 -0.08 13.63
CA SER A 113 2.74 0.31 14.80
C SER A 113 3.73 -0.78 15.19
N ALA A 114 4.98 -0.39 15.32
CA ALA A 114 6.10 -1.23 15.68
C ALA A 114 6.57 -0.90 17.09
N GLN A 115 6.80 -1.93 17.89
CA GLN A 115 7.44 -1.81 19.20
C GLN A 115 8.87 -2.30 19.10
N TYR A 116 9.79 -1.51 19.62
CA TYR A 116 11.21 -1.80 19.68
C TYR A 116 11.69 -1.82 21.12
N SER A 117 12.88 -2.38 21.36
CA SER A 117 13.43 -2.48 22.73
C SER A 117 13.65 -1.15 23.44
N ARG A 118 13.77 -0.03 22.72
CA ARG A 118 14.05 1.32 23.26
C ARG A 118 13.11 2.41 22.73
N GLY A 119 12.00 2.04 22.10
CA GLY A 119 11.04 2.98 21.53
C GLY A 119 9.92 2.30 20.74
N SER A 120 9.11 3.10 20.07
CA SER A 120 8.12 2.64 19.11
C SER A 120 8.27 3.38 17.79
N ALA A 121 7.68 2.87 16.72
CA ALA A 121 7.55 3.59 15.47
C ALA A 121 6.16 3.37 14.88
N ASP A 122 5.54 4.43 14.39
CA ASP A 122 4.32 4.34 13.62
C ASP A 122 4.66 4.52 12.14
N ALA A 123 4.08 3.66 11.29
CA ALA A 123 4.33 3.67 9.87
C ALA A 123 3.02 3.88 9.10
N VAL A 124 3.07 4.75 8.10
CA VAL A 124 2.03 4.85 7.08
C VAL A 124 2.64 4.43 5.76
N VAL A 125 2.09 3.40 5.14
CA VAL A 125 2.61 2.84 3.90
C VAL A 125 1.50 2.78 2.87
N THR A 126 1.74 3.36 1.70
CA THR A 126 0.78 3.33 0.60
C THR A 126 1.33 2.49 -0.54
N VAL A 127 0.52 1.55 -1.02
CA VAL A 127 0.78 0.79 -2.25
C VAL A 127 -0.25 1.14 -3.31
N LEU A 128 0.17 1.12 -4.57
CA LEU A 128 -0.67 1.34 -5.73
C LEU A 128 -0.70 0.09 -6.59
N TRP A 129 -1.86 -0.16 -7.20
CA TRP A 129 -2.00 -1.15 -8.26
C TRP A 129 -1.77 -0.46 -9.61
N HIS A 130 -0.72 -0.87 -10.32
CA HIS A 130 -0.40 -0.40 -11.65
C HIS A 130 0.04 -1.58 -12.53
N ASP A 131 -0.41 -1.61 -13.79
CA ASP A 131 -0.01 -2.61 -14.79
C ASP A 131 -0.05 -4.10 -14.36
N GLY A 132 -0.96 -4.44 -13.45
CA GLY A 132 -1.15 -5.83 -13.00
C GLY A 132 -0.31 -6.23 -11.80
N GLN A 133 0.38 -5.28 -11.17
CA GLN A 133 1.22 -5.50 -9.98
C GLN A 133 0.95 -4.45 -8.90
N TRP A 134 1.19 -4.83 -7.65
CA TRP A 134 1.19 -3.91 -6.52
C TRP A 134 2.61 -3.39 -6.32
N GLY A 135 2.76 -2.06 -6.27
CA GLY A 135 4.02 -1.40 -5.98
C GLY A 135 3.88 -0.43 -4.81
N PHE A 136 4.93 -0.29 -4.01
CA PHE A 136 4.99 0.78 -3.01
C PHE A 136 5.02 2.15 -3.69
N SER A 137 4.27 3.11 -3.15
CA SER A 137 4.13 4.49 -3.67
C SER A 137 4.49 5.59 -2.65
N HIS A 138 4.34 5.29 -1.36
CA HIS A 138 4.64 6.23 -0.29
C HIS A 138 4.96 5.48 1.01
N VAL A 139 5.92 6.00 1.76
CA VAL A 139 6.28 5.50 3.10
C VAL A 139 6.55 6.69 4.02
N GLU A 140 5.89 6.69 5.16
CA GLU A 140 6.15 7.61 6.26
C GLU A 140 6.46 6.81 7.53
N LEU A 141 7.47 7.25 8.27
CA LEU A 141 7.81 6.73 9.60
C LEU A 141 7.87 7.85 10.62
N ALA A 142 7.16 7.66 11.74
CA ALA A 142 7.26 8.47 12.94
C ALA A 142 7.89 7.64 14.06
N ILE A 143 9.13 7.94 14.42
CA ILE A 143 9.89 7.17 15.43
C ILE A 143 9.84 7.89 16.78
N HIS A 144 9.47 7.15 17.83
CA HIS A 144 9.35 7.62 19.20
C HIS A 144 10.34 6.85 20.10
N THR A 145 11.51 7.41 20.36
CA THR A 145 12.52 6.76 21.24
C THR A 145 12.60 7.44 22.61
N ALA A 146 13.09 6.70 23.61
CA ALA A 146 13.32 7.23 24.96
C ALA A 146 14.35 8.37 25.01
N ILE A 147 15.18 8.52 23.96
CA ILE A 147 16.00 9.71 23.73
C ILE A 147 15.12 10.68 22.95
N ALA A 148 14.46 11.61 23.63
CA ALA A 148 13.43 12.52 23.10
C ALA A 148 13.77 13.19 21.74
N LYS A 149 13.55 12.46 20.66
CA LYS A 149 13.57 12.90 19.26
C LYS A 149 12.41 12.16 18.59
N SER A 150 11.34 12.90 18.32
CA SER A 150 10.36 12.49 17.33
C SER A 150 10.90 12.91 15.97
N ILE A 151 11.09 11.96 15.07
CA ILE A 151 11.52 12.21 13.71
C ILE A 151 10.43 11.66 12.81
N THR A 152 9.81 12.55 12.03
CA THR A 152 8.89 12.20 10.95
C THR A 152 9.64 12.36 9.64
N VAL A 153 9.76 11.27 8.88
CA VAL A 153 10.36 11.30 7.54
C VAL A 153 9.31 10.80 6.55
N VAL A 154 9.10 11.56 5.48
CA VAL A 154 8.05 11.33 4.48
C VAL A 154 8.70 11.11 3.12
N ALA A 155 8.34 10.03 2.44
CA ALA A 155 8.75 9.73 1.07
C ALA A 155 7.52 9.50 0.19
N THR A 156 7.30 10.36 -0.82
CA THR A 156 6.09 10.33 -1.68
C THR A 156 6.48 10.36 -3.15
N ALA A 157 5.94 9.43 -3.95
CA ALA A 157 5.98 9.56 -5.41
C ALA A 157 4.91 10.56 -5.89
N GLN A 158 5.28 11.55 -6.71
CA GLN A 158 4.33 12.48 -7.32
C GLN A 158 3.85 11.93 -8.67
N PRO A 159 2.52 11.87 -8.94
CA PRO A 159 2.03 11.48 -10.26
C PRO A 159 2.43 12.54 -11.29
N THR A 160 3.07 12.11 -12.38
CA THR A 160 3.39 12.95 -13.55
C THR A 160 2.19 13.10 -14.49
#